data_AF-A0A9E1RTI5-F1
#
_entry.id   AF-A0A9E1RTI5-F1
#
_cell.length_a   1.000
_cell.length_b   1.000
_cell.length_c   1.000
_cell.angle_alpha   90.00
_cell.angle_beta   90.00
_cell.angle_gamma   90.00
#
_symmetry.space_group_name_H-M   'P 1'
#
loop_
_entity.id
_entity.type
_entity.pdbx_description
1 polymer ?
#
loop_
_entity_poly.entity_id
_entity_poly.type
_entity_poly.pdbx_seq_one_letter_code
_entity_poly.pdbx_strand_id
1 'polypeptide(L)' 'MGFTTKIILVLLVLAIGGGLAFLLTWDIPPPSGAIEKVLPDARFEK' A
#
# COMPACT_ATOMS: atom_id res chain seq x y z
N MET A 1 -13.83 -30.15 -5.97
CA MET A 1 -13.22 -28.81 -6.12
C MET A 1 -13.02 -28.52 -7.60
N GLY A 2 -13.75 -27.53 -8.15
CA GLY A 2 -13.70 -27.21 -9.58
C GLY A 2 -12.35 -26.58 -9.98
N PHE A 3 -12.03 -26.62 -11.27
CA PHE A 3 -10.83 -25.98 -11.82
C PHE A 3 -10.76 -24.49 -11.44
N THR A 4 -11.89 -23.78 -11.53
CA THR A 4 -12.03 -22.38 -11.11
C THR A 4 -11.69 -22.19 -9.63
N THR A 5 -12.20 -23.06 -8.75
CA THR A 5 -11.92 -22.98 -7.31
C THR A 5 -10.43 -23.17 -7.01
N LYS A 6 -9.76 -24.07 -7.74
CA LYS A 6 -8.31 -24.30 -7.60
C LYS A 6 -7.51 -23.05 -8.02
N ILE A 7 -7.88 -22.42 -9.13
CA ILE A 7 -7.23 -21.19 -9.59
C ILE A 7 -7.37 -20.08 -8.56
N ILE A 8 -8.59 -19.86 -8.04
CA ILE A 8 -8.85 -18.83 -7.03
C ILE A 8 -7.99 -19.07 -5.78
N LEU A 9 -7.89 -20.32 -5.33
CA LEU A 9 -7.06 -20.70 -4.19
C LEU A 9 -5.57 -20.40 -4.42
N VAL A 10 -5.04 -20.75 -5.60
CA VAL A 10 -3.64 -20.46 -5.96
C VAL A 10 -3.40 -18.96 -5.98
N LEU A 11 -4.29 -18.18 -6.60
CA LEU A 11 -4.18 -16.72 -6.65
C LEU A 11 -4.21 -16.11 -5.25
N LEU A 12 -5.07 -16.61 -4.36
CA LEU A 12 -5.15 -16.13 -2.98
C LEU A 12 -3.84 -16.38 -2.23
N VAL A 13 -3.28 -17.58 -2.35
CA VAL A 13 -1.99 -17.93 -1.74
C VAL A 13 -0.87 -17.04 -2.26
N LEU A 14 -0.83 -16.79 -3.58
CA LEU A 14 0.18 -15.91 -4.18
C LEU A 14 0.01 -14.45 -3.74
N ALA A 15 -1.21 -13.94 -3.63
CA ALA A 15 -1.48 -12.59 -3.19
C ALA A 15 -1.05 -12.39 -1.72
N ILE A 16 -1.42 -13.32 -0.84
CA ILE A 16 -1.05 -13.25 0.58
C ILE A 16 0.45 -13.44 0.74
N GLY A 17 1.02 -14.49 0.14
CA GLY A 17 2.45 -14.78 0.24
C GLY A 17 3.33 -13.68 -0.35
N GLY A 18 2.98 -13.20 -1.54
CA GLY A 18 3.67 -12.09 -2.21
C GLY A 18 3.54 -10.78 -1.43
N GLY A 19 2.34 -10.47 -0.93
CA GLY A 19 2.09 -9.30 -0.09
C GLY A 19 2.88 -9.35 1.22
N LEU A 20 2.92 -10.50 1.90
CA LEU A 20 3.72 -10.68 3.11
C LEU A 20 5.22 -10.54 2.84
N ALA A 21 5.73 -11.20 1.80
CA ALA A 21 7.14 -11.09 1.42
C ALA A 21 7.50 -9.64 1.13
N PHE A 22 6.69 -8.95 0.32
CA PHE A 22 6.85 -7.54 0.02
C PHE A 22 6.90 -6.68 1.29
N LEU A 23 5.94 -6.84 2.22
CA LEU A 23 5.91 -6.06 3.46
C LEU A 23 7.11 -6.34 4.38
N LEU A 24 7.59 -7.58 4.41
CA LEU A 24 8.74 -7.95 5.22
C LEU A 24 10.07 -7.45 4.63
N THR A 25 10.16 -7.32 3.32
CA THR A 25 11.40 -6.93 2.63
C THR A 25 11.45 -5.48 2.18
N TRP A 26 10.31 -4.78 2.14
CA TRP A 26 10.27 -3.41 1.67
C TRP A 26 10.88 -2.47 2.71
N ASP A 27 12.00 -1.86 2.33
CA ASP A 27 12.58 -0.72 3.05
C ASP A 27 11.92 0.58 2.55
N ILE A 28 11.06 1.19 3.37
CA ILE A 28 10.30 2.37 2.96
C ILE A 28 11.28 3.54 2.86
N PRO A 29 11.49 4.10 1.65
CA PRO A 29 12.45 5.19 1.52
C PRO A 29 11.98 6.38 2.35
N PRO A 30 12.92 7.15 2.93
CA PRO A 30 12.58 8.37 3.63
C PRO A 30 11.85 9.33 2.68
N PRO A 31 10.96 10.20 3.22
CA PRO A 31 10.33 11.25 2.42
C PRO A 31 11.37 12.04 1.63
N SER A 32 11.11 12.31 0.35
CA SER A 32 12.03 13.04 -0.53
C SER A 32 12.19 14.53 -0.17
N GLY A 33 11.43 15.02 0.80
CA GLY A 33 11.52 16.38 1.32
C GLY A 33 10.59 16.59 2.52
N ALA A 34 10.81 17.68 3.25
CA ALA A 34 9.90 18.11 4.31
C ALA A 34 8.55 18.50 3.70
N ILE A 35 7.47 17.86 4.14
CA ILE A 35 6.12 18.27 3.77
C ILE A 35 5.73 19.45 4.67
N GLU A 36 6.06 20.66 4.22
CA GLU A 36 5.49 21.88 4.80
C GLU A 36 4.07 22.05 4.27
N LYS A 37 3.08 21.52 5.00
CA LYS A 37 1.68 21.86 4.80
C LYS A 37 1.47 23.30 5.29
N VAL A 38 1.85 24.28 4.48
CA VAL A 38 1.46 25.68 4.70
C VAL A 38 -0.04 25.75 4.47
N LEU A 39 -0.81 25.94 5.55
CA LEU A 39 -2.23 26.19 5.45
C LEU A 39 -2.41 27.59 4.85
N PRO A 40 -3.05 27.75 3.67
CA PRO A 40 -3.19 29.06 3.07
C PRO A 40 -4.01 29.97 3.99
N ASP A 41 -3.51 31.18 4.26
CA ASP A 41 -4.18 32.17 5.13
C ASP A 41 -5.60 32.51 4.65
N ALA A 42 -5.90 32.31 3.36
CA ALA A 42 -7.24 32.41 2.77
C ALA A 42 -8.30 31.49 3.42
N ARG A 43 -7.89 30.53 4.26
CA ARG A 43 -8.80 29.66 5.02
C ARG A 43 -9.28 30.28 6.34
N PHE A 44 -8.64 31.35 6.80
CA PHE A 44 -8.96 32.05 8.02
C PHE A 44 -9.52 33.44 7.66
N GLU A 45 -10.74 33.46 7.12
CA GLU A 45 -11.50 34.70 6.96
C GLU A 45 -11.91 35.25 8.35
N LYS A 46 -11.86 36.57 8.52
CA LYS A 46 -12.10 37.28 9.79
C LYS A 46 -13.50 37.87 9.86
#